data_AF-A0A7Y5UYK6-F1
#
_entry.id   AF-A0A7Y5UYK6-F1
#
_cell.length_a   1.000
_cell.length_b   1.000
_cell.length_c   1.000
_cell.angle_alpha   90.00
_cell.angle_beta   90.00
_cell.angle_gamma   90.00
#
_symmetry.space_group_name_H-M   'P 1'
#
loop_
_entity.id
_entity.type
_entity.pdbx_description
1 polymer ?
#
loop_
_entity_poly.entity_id
_entity_poly.type
_entity_poly.pdbx_seq_one_letter_code
_entity_poly.pdbx_strand_id
1 'polypeptide(L)'
;HWRLRGPFAQPKDDGPALIAAAIPEEAQAVAGQTAGDAWRAAQADERGWVNLGAALGADRSVVGYAVTVIKADQAWVARLRLGVDYWLAAWLNGELVYRVVEGHGSPRASRHLVDVPLRAGDNVLCLKVGSGGKGFGFWANLSRPGWDPRALAGEAPLLPSLYDRGIALADPYEFHYW
;
A
#
# COMPACT_ATOMS: atom_id res chain seq x y z
N HIS A 1 14.16 -4.81 0.46
CA HIS A 1 14.63 -3.45 0.84
C HIS A 1 14.09 -2.46 -0.19
N TRP A 2 13.65 -1.29 0.24
CA TRP A 2 13.10 -0.26 -0.65
C TRP A 2 14.14 0.83 -0.95
N ARG A 3 14.04 1.40 -2.14
CA ARG A 3 14.74 2.62 -2.55
C ARG A 3 13.70 3.72 -2.71
N LEU A 4 13.83 4.78 -1.93
CA LEU A 4 12.89 5.89 -1.89
C LEU A 4 13.46 7.13 -2.55
N ARG A 5 12.63 7.87 -3.28
CA ARG A 5 12.96 9.16 -3.89
C ARG A 5 11.84 10.16 -3.67
N GLY A 6 12.22 11.40 -3.40
CA GLY A 6 11.31 12.48 -3.02
C GLY A 6 11.83 13.17 -1.75
N PRO A 7 10.99 13.97 -1.07
CA PRO A 7 9.60 14.26 -1.41
C PRO A 7 9.53 15.33 -2.52
N PHE A 8 8.55 15.22 -3.41
CA PHE A 8 8.29 16.18 -4.47
C PHE A 8 7.05 16.99 -4.13
N ALA A 9 7.24 18.25 -3.75
CA ALA A 9 6.15 19.14 -3.38
C ALA A 9 5.17 19.35 -4.54
N GLN A 10 3.88 19.37 -4.21
CA GLN A 10 2.78 19.55 -5.14
C GLN A 10 1.91 20.72 -4.70
N PRO A 11 1.26 21.43 -5.65
CA PRO A 11 0.48 22.62 -5.34
C PRO A 11 -0.81 22.33 -4.56
N LYS A 12 -1.32 21.09 -4.63
CA LYS A 12 -2.58 20.70 -4.02
C LYS A 12 -2.48 19.30 -3.40
N ASP A 13 -3.17 19.15 -2.28
CA ASP A 13 -3.39 17.87 -1.59
C ASP A 13 -4.64 17.19 -2.18
N ASP A 14 -4.53 16.78 -3.45
CA ASP A 14 -5.62 16.18 -4.22
C ASP A 14 -5.12 14.91 -4.90
N GLY A 15 -5.81 13.78 -4.67
CA GLY A 15 -5.37 12.47 -5.13
C GLY A 15 -5.12 12.38 -6.64
N PRO A 16 -6.10 12.73 -7.49
CA PRO A 16 -5.90 12.82 -8.93
C PRO A 16 -4.70 13.68 -9.33
N ALA A 17 -4.56 14.89 -8.76
CA ALA A 17 -3.44 15.78 -9.06
C ALA A 17 -2.08 15.20 -8.62
N LEU A 18 -1.97 14.68 -7.40
CA LEU A 18 -0.74 14.09 -6.86
C LEU A 18 -0.30 12.88 -7.70
N ILE A 19 -1.23 12.01 -8.06
CA ILE A 19 -0.92 10.81 -8.83
C ILE A 19 -0.66 11.13 -10.31
N ALA A 20 -1.30 12.16 -10.87
CA ALA A 20 -1.03 12.64 -12.23
C ALA A 20 0.20 13.55 -12.36
N ALA A 21 0.76 14.05 -11.25
CA ALA A 21 1.88 14.98 -11.25
C ALA A 21 3.06 14.43 -12.07
N ALA A 22 3.48 15.17 -13.10
CA ALA A 22 4.63 14.80 -13.91
C ALA A 22 5.92 15.14 -13.16
N ILE A 23 6.61 14.11 -12.65
CA ILE A 23 7.92 14.24 -12.01
C ILE A 23 8.98 13.71 -12.98
N PRO A 24 10.05 14.48 -13.27
CA PRO A 24 11.10 14.05 -14.19
C PRO A 24 11.69 12.67 -13.86
N GLU A 25 11.81 12.33 -12.58
CA GLU A 25 12.34 11.05 -12.10
C GLU A 25 11.37 9.86 -12.24
N GLU A 26 10.10 10.07 -12.64
CA GLU A 26 9.12 8.98 -12.73
C GLU A 26 9.56 7.90 -13.71
N ALA A 27 10.06 8.27 -14.89
CA ALA A 27 10.52 7.31 -15.89
C ALA A 27 11.69 6.45 -15.35
N GLN A 28 12.61 7.05 -14.59
CA GLN A 28 13.72 6.34 -13.96
C GLN A 28 13.21 5.38 -12.88
N ALA A 29 12.29 5.85 -12.03
CA ALA A 29 11.68 5.05 -10.97
C ALA A 29 10.94 3.82 -11.53
N VAL A 30 10.11 4.04 -12.55
CA VAL A 30 9.33 3.01 -13.25
C VAL A 30 10.24 2.00 -13.96
N ALA A 31 11.38 2.45 -14.49
CA ALA A 31 12.40 1.59 -15.07
C ALA A 31 13.30 0.88 -14.02
N GLY A 32 13.14 1.15 -12.72
CA GLY A 32 13.95 0.55 -11.66
C GLY A 32 15.34 1.17 -11.48
N GLN A 33 15.60 2.31 -12.11
CA GLN A 33 16.88 3.01 -12.08
C GLN A 33 17.02 3.80 -10.76
N THR A 34 17.55 3.12 -9.74
CA THR A 34 17.62 3.63 -8.35
C THR A 34 19.05 3.86 -7.84
N ALA A 35 20.00 3.93 -8.79
CA ALA A 35 21.40 4.18 -8.50
C ALA A 35 21.63 5.65 -8.07
N GLY A 36 22.61 5.86 -7.19
CA GLY A 36 23.02 7.18 -6.70
C GLY A 36 22.45 7.56 -5.33
N ASP A 37 23.02 8.64 -4.77
CA ASP A 37 22.74 9.13 -3.41
C ASP A 37 21.37 9.82 -3.30
N ALA A 38 20.79 10.14 -4.45
CA ALA A 38 19.44 10.65 -4.60
C ALA A 38 18.36 9.71 -4.04
N TRP A 39 18.65 8.41 -3.95
CA TRP A 39 17.74 7.36 -3.53
C TRP A 39 18.10 6.88 -2.12
N ARG A 40 17.17 7.04 -1.17
CA ARG A 40 17.35 6.64 0.23
C ARG A 40 16.93 5.19 0.42
N ALA A 41 17.71 4.41 1.16
CA ALA A 41 17.29 3.07 1.55
C ALA A 41 16.22 3.17 2.64
N ALA A 42 15.19 2.33 2.55
CA ALA A 42 14.18 2.20 3.59
C ALA A 42 13.77 0.74 3.77
N GLN A 43 13.28 0.43 4.97
CA GLN A 43 12.71 -0.85 5.32
C GLN A 43 11.33 -0.64 5.92
N ALA A 44 10.50 -1.66 5.83
CA ALA A 44 9.27 -1.69 6.57
C ALA A 44 9.57 -1.88 8.06
N ASP A 45 8.72 -1.30 8.92
CA ASP A 45 8.75 -1.60 10.36
C ASP A 45 8.23 -3.01 10.66
N GLU A 46 8.16 -3.35 11.95
CA GLU A 46 7.65 -4.65 12.44
C GLU A 46 6.20 -4.94 12.02
N ARG A 47 5.44 -3.92 11.64
CA ARG A 47 4.05 -4.01 11.17
C ARG A 47 3.95 -3.99 9.64
N GLY A 48 5.07 -4.03 8.93
CA GLY A 48 5.13 -4.01 7.48
C GLY A 48 4.92 -2.62 6.86
N TRP A 49 4.92 -1.55 7.66
CA TRP A 49 4.68 -0.19 7.18
C TRP A 49 5.98 0.47 6.72
N VAL A 50 5.98 1.01 5.50
CA VAL A 50 7.06 1.83 4.96
C VAL A 50 6.67 3.30 5.12
N ASN A 51 7.33 4.00 6.03
CA ASN A 51 7.05 5.41 6.33
C ASN A 51 7.88 6.34 5.45
N LEU A 52 7.27 6.86 4.36
CA LEU A 52 7.94 7.82 3.48
C LEU A 52 8.13 9.17 4.17
N GLY A 53 7.17 9.61 4.99
CA GLY A 53 7.27 10.89 5.69
C GLY A 53 8.50 10.97 6.59
N ALA A 54 8.74 9.92 7.38
CA ALA A 54 9.93 9.82 8.23
C ALA A 54 11.23 9.70 7.41
N ALA A 55 11.23 8.91 6.33
CA ALA A 55 12.44 8.66 5.54
C ALA A 55 12.84 9.84 4.64
N LEU A 56 11.86 10.60 4.15
CA LEU A 56 12.05 11.70 3.21
C LEU A 56 12.03 13.08 3.88
N GLY A 57 11.43 13.20 5.07
CA GLY A 57 11.32 14.45 5.82
C GLY A 57 10.22 15.37 5.29
N ALA A 58 9.02 14.83 5.06
CA ALA A 58 7.86 15.61 4.61
C ALA A 58 6.55 15.07 5.18
N ASP A 59 5.54 15.94 5.24
CA ASP A 59 4.29 15.70 5.96
C ASP A 59 3.03 15.89 5.11
N ARG A 60 3.01 16.77 4.09
CA ARG A 60 1.81 17.04 3.28
C ARG A 60 2.08 17.55 1.86
N SER A 61 1.05 17.42 1.00
CA SER A 61 1.06 17.90 -0.39
C SER A 61 2.32 17.48 -1.16
N VAL A 62 2.78 16.25 -0.97
CA VAL A 62 4.01 15.73 -1.59
C VAL A 62 3.76 14.39 -2.25
N VAL A 63 4.60 14.09 -3.23
CA VAL A 63 4.68 12.78 -3.87
C VAL A 63 6.04 12.16 -3.58
N GLY A 64 6.08 10.85 -3.39
CA GLY A 64 7.32 10.10 -3.31
C GLY A 64 7.24 8.81 -4.11
N TYR A 65 8.39 8.29 -4.49
CA TYR A 65 8.54 7.02 -5.19
C TYR A 65 9.21 6.02 -4.27
N ALA A 66 8.74 4.79 -4.31
CA ALA A 66 9.32 3.65 -3.63
C ALA A 66 9.51 2.52 -4.64
N VAL A 67 10.74 2.07 -4.80
CA VAL A 67 11.11 1.04 -5.77
C VAL A 67 11.74 -0.15 -5.05
N THR A 68 11.36 -1.35 -5.45
CA THR A 68 11.98 -2.60 -5.00
C THR A 68 12.09 -3.58 -6.17
N VAL A 69 13.04 -4.51 -6.06
CA VAL A 69 13.14 -5.65 -6.96
C VAL A 69 12.60 -6.89 -6.26
N ILE A 70 11.71 -7.60 -6.96
CA ILE A 70 11.15 -8.88 -6.56
C ILE A 70 11.87 -9.96 -7.37
N LYS A 71 12.50 -10.92 -6.69
CA LYS A 71 13.08 -12.09 -7.34
C LYS A 71 12.05 -13.21 -7.39
N ALA A 72 11.82 -13.78 -8.55
CA ALA A 72 10.96 -14.94 -8.73
C ALA A 72 11.72 -16.06 -9.44
N ASP A 73 11.73 -17.26 -8.87
CA ASP A 73 12.49 -18.39 -9.42
C ASP A 73 11.91 -18.89 -10.76
N GLN A 74 10.61 -18.69 -10.96
CA GLN A 74 9.89 -19.00 -12.18
C GLN A 74 8.81 -17.95 -12.45
N ALA A 75 8.26 -17.94 -13.67
CA ALA A 75 7.11 -17.09 -13.98
C ALA A 75 5.85 -17.61 -13.27
N TRP A 76 5.10 -16.71 -12.63
CA TRP A 76 3.87 -17.04 -11.92
C TRP A 76 3.02 -15.79 -11.70
N VAL A 77 1.73 -15.96 -11.44
CA VAL A 77 0.85 -14.85 -11.01
C VAL A 77 0.97 -14.72 -9.50
N ALA A 78 1.18 -13.51 -9.00
CA ALA A 78 1.19 -13.19 -7.57
C ALA A 78 0.08 -12.21 -7.22
N ARG A 79 -0.47 -12.30 -6.00
CA ARG A 79 -1.38 -11.31 -5.45
C ARG A 79 -0.56 -10.23 -4.74
N LEU A 80 -0.54 -9.03 -5.31
CA LEU A 80 0.00 -7.84 -4.69
C LEU A 80 -1.03 -7.25 -3.73
N ARG A 81 -0.65 -7.17 -2.45
CA ARG A 81 -1.47 -6.70 -1.34
C ARG A 81 -0.95 -5.34 -0.89
N LEU A 82 -1.74 -4.31 -1.11
CA LEU A 82 -1.37 -2.92 -0.87
C LEU A 82 -2.26 -2.30 0.20
N GLY A 83 -1.67 -1.39 0.98
CA GLY A 83 -2.37 -0.39 1.76
C GLY A 83 -1.58 0.91 1.66
N VAL A 84 -2.23 2.07 1.74
CA VAL A 84 -1.55 3.35 1.52
C VAL A 84 -2.20 4.45 2.35
N ASP A 85 -1.39 5.42 2.78
CA ASP A 85 -1.81 6.75 3.23
C ASP A 85 -1.13 7.79 2.31
N TYR A 86 -1.81 8.36 1.31
CA TYR A 86 -3.24 8.19 0.99
C TYR A 86 -3.53 7.78 -0.45
N TRP A 87 -2.71 8.19 -1.40
CA TRP A 87 -2.92 7.86 -2.81
C TRP A 87 -1.76 7.07 -3.37
N LEU A 88 -2.03 6.24 -4.37
CA LEU A 88 -1.04 5.31 -4.91
C LEU A 88 -1.18 5.08 -6.41
N ALA A 89 -0.06 4.94 -7.10
CA ALA A 89 0.01 4.25 -8.38
C ALA A 89 1.12 3.20 -8.31
N ALA A 90 0.86 2.01 -8.86
CA ALA A 90 1.79 0.89 -8.88
C ALA A 90 2.12 0.50 -10.31
N TRP A 91 3.40 0.35 -10.60
CA TRP A 91 3.91 -0.20 -11.84
C TRP A 91 4.71 -1.47 -11.56
N LEU A 92 4.51 -2.48 -12.40
CA LEU A 92 5.32 -3.70 -12.42
C LEU A 92 6.02 -3.80 -13.78
N ASN A 93 7.35 -3.91 -13.78
CA ASN A 93 8.16 -4.02 -15.00
C ASN A 93 7.88 -2.91 -16.04
N GLY A 94 7.53 -1.71 -15.58
CA GLY A 94 7.20 -0.58 -16.44
C GLY A 94 5.71 -0.40 -16.74
N GLU A 95 4.88 -1.40 -16.48
CA GLU A 95 3.45 -1.38 -16.78
C GLU A 95 2.63 -0.96 -15.57
N LEU A 96 1.69 -0.02 -15.74
CA LEU A 96 0.80 0.41 -14.68
C LEU A 96 -0.19 -0.72 -14.34
N VAL A 97 -0.12 -1.25 -13.13
CA VAL A 97 -0.95 -2.39 -12.69
C VAL A 97 -2.07 -1.98 -11.74
N TYR A 98 -1.93 -0.86 -11.02
CA TYR A 98 -2.95 -0.44 -10.05
C TYR A 98 -2.88 1.04 -9.72
N ARG A 99 -4.04 1.62 -9.34
CA ARG A 99 -4.15 3.02 -8.89
C ARG A 99 -5.19 3.18 -7.79
N VAL A 100 -4.91 4.13 -6.89
CA VAL A 100 -5.79 4.62 -5.85
C VAL A 100 -5.73 6.14 -5.90
N VAL A 101 -6.76 6.76 -6.48
CA VAL A 101 -6.88 8.22 -6.62
C VAL A 101 -8.03 8.79 -5.79
N GLU A 102 -8.98 7.94 -5.40
CA GLU A 102 -10.09 8.30 -4.53
C GLU A 102 -9.71 8.15 -3.05
N GLY A 103 -10.32 8.97 -2.20
CA GLY A 103 -10.16 8.83 -0.76
C GLY A 103 -10.83 7.56 -0.25
N HIS A 104 -10.17 6.86 0.67
CA HIS A 104 -10.64 5.56 1.17
C HIS A 104 -10.79 5.50 2.71
N GLY A 105 -10.60 6.61 3.42
CA GLY A 105 -10.67 6.67 4.88
C GLY A 105 -9.36 6.19 5.52
N SER A 106 -9.41 5.78 6.79
CA SER A 106 -8.20 5.37 7.51
C SER A 106 -7.43 4.26 6.77
N PRO A 107 -6.09 4.37 6.69
CA PRO A 107 -5.28 3.45 5.92
C PRO A 107 -5.29 2.06 6.58
N ARG A 108 -5.39 1.00 5.77
CA ARG A 108 -5.45 -0.40 6.23
C ARG A 108 -4.51 -1.25 5.39
N ALA A 109 -3.75 -2.14 6.03
CA ALA A 109 -2.90 -3.11 5.33
C ALA A 109 -3.76 -4.06 4.47
N SER A 110 -3.26 -4.44 3.30
CA SER A 110 -3.94 -5.36 2.35
C SER A 110 -5.36 -4.93 1.93
N ARG A 111 -5.69 -3.63 2.00
CA ARG A 111 -6.97 -3.10 1.54
C ARG A 111 -7.18 -3.29 0.04
N HIS A 112 -6.11 -3.13 -0.71
CA HIS A 112 -6.09 -3.20 -2.16
C HIS A 112 -5.40 -4.49 -2.60
N LEU A 113 -6.07 -5.26 -3.44
CA LEU A 113 -5.62 -6.57 -3.89
C LEU A 113 -5.64 -6.57 -5.42
N VAL A 114 -4.49 -6.84 -6.04
CA VAL A 114 -4.37 -6.93 -7.50
C VAL A 114 -3.51 -8.14 -7.85
N ASP A 115 -3.94 -8.92 -8.85
CA ASP A 115 -3.13 -10.03 -9.35
C ASP A 115 -2.20 -9.48 -10.42
N VAL A 116 -0.91 -9.81 -10.30
CA VAL A 116 0.13 -9.30 -11.18
C VAL A 116 1.00 -10.46 -11.69
N PRO A 117 1.32 -10.49 -13.00
CA PRO A 117 2.18 -11.52 -13.56
C PRO A 117 3.65 -11.19 -13.24
N LEU A 118 4.35 -12.11 -12.58
CA LEU A 118 5.79 -12.05 -12.40
C LEU A 118 6.48 -12.90 -13.47
N ARG A 119 7.55 -12.36 -14.06
CA ARG A 119 8.47 -13.14 -14.92
C ARG A 119 9.50 -13.87 -14.05
N ALA A 120 10.11 -14.93 -14.57
CA ALA A 120 11.30 -15.52 -13.94
C ALA A 120 12.42 -14.46 -13.85
N GLY A 121 13.17 -14.47 -12.75
CA GLY A 121 14.21 -13.50 -12.43
C GLY A 121 13.68 -12.23 -11.75
N ASP A 122 14.31 -11.10 -12.08
CA ASP A 122 14.07 -9.83 -11.42
C ASP A 122 12.86 -9.09 -12.00
N ASN A 123 11.95 -8.69 -11.11
CA ASN A 123 10.77 -7.88 -11.42
C ASN A 123 10.84 -6.56 -10.67
N VAL A 124 10.72 -5.44 -11.37
CA VAL A 124 10.77 -4.10 -10.77
C VAL A 124 9.35 -3.70 -10.35
N LEU A 125 9.14 -3.48 -9.06
CA LEU A 125 7.93 -2.86 -8.53
C LEU A 125 8.23 -1.42 -8.16
N CYS A 126 7.53 -0.49 -8.80
CA CYS A 126 7.57 0.93 -8.50
C CYS A 126 6.23 1.38 -7.94
N LEU A 127 6.24 2.07 -6.82
CA LEU A 127 5.08 2.70 -6.20
C LEU A 127 5.29 4.21 -6.18
N LYS A 128 4.35 4.96 -6.73
CA LYS A 128 4.19 6.39 -6.49
C LYS A 128 3.18 6.56 -5.38
N VAL A 129 3.52 7.31 -4.35
CA VAL A 129 2.67 7.56 -3.18
C VAL A 129 2.44 9.06 -3.07
N GLY A 130 1.18 9.46 -2.96
CA GLY A 130 0.80 10.82 -2.58
C GLY A 130 0.52 10.85 -1.08
N SER A 131 1.11 11.82 -0.37
CA SER A 131 0.84 12.06 1.06
C SER A 131 -0.61 12.43 1.27
N GLY A 132 -1.27 11.90 2.29
CA GLY A 132 -2.47 12.52 2.84
C GLY A 132 -2.13 13.59 3.88
N GLY A 133 -3.13 14.30 4.38
CA GLY A 133 -2.91 15.38 5.35
C GLY A 133 -2.32 14.97 6.70
N LYS A 134 -2.26 13.66 7.03
CA LYS A 134 -1.69 13.15 8.30
C LYS A 134 -0.73 11.98 8.13
N GLY A 135 -0.55 11.47 6.91
CA GLY A 135 0.17 10.23 6.68
C GLY A 135 0.79 10.20 5.30
N PHE A 136 1.93 9.52 5.23
CA PHE A 136 2.69 9.38 3.99
C PHE A 136 3.48 8.07 4.03
N GLY A 137 2.87 7.01 3.52
CA GLY A 137 3.45 5.68 3.59
C GLY A 137 2.57 4.60 3.00
N PHE A 138 3.07 3.36 3.01
CA PHE A 138 2.35 2.24 2.45
C PHE A 138 2.70 0.90 3.11
N TRP A 139 1.82 -0.08 2.94
CA TRP A 139 2.09 -1.51 3.06
C TRP A 139 2.14 -2.12 1.67
N ALA A 140 3.11 -3.00 1.42
CA ALA A 140 3.14 -3.82 0.23
C ALA A 140 3.67 -5.22 0.57
N ASN A 141 2.92 -6.24 0.18
CA ASN A 141 3.31 -7.63 0.36
C ASN A 141 2.78 -8.49 -0.80
N LEU A 142 3.42 -9.62 -1.05
CA LEU A 142 3.01 -10.59 -2.06
C LEU A 142 2.40 -11.83 -1.38
N SER A 143 1.49 -12.49 -2.08
CA SER A 143 0.97 -13.80 -1.71
C SER A 143 0.62 -14.59 -2.98
N ARG A 144 0.24 -15.87 -2.82
CA ARG A 144 -0.33 -16.63 -3.94
C ARG A 144 -1.66 -16.02 -4.41
N PRO A 145 -2.01 -16.14 -5.70
CA PRO A 145 -3.35 -15.80 -6.18
C PRO A 145 -4.39 -16.60 -5.41
N GLY A 146 -5.55 -16.01 -5.15
CA GLY A 146 -6.60 -16.64 -4.34
C GLY A 146 -6.28 -16.76 -2.84
N TRP A 147 -5.09 -16.36 -2.39
CA TRP A 147 -4.82 -16.18 -0.97
C TRP A 147 -5.52 -14.90 -0.50
N ASP A 148 -6.63 -15.06 0.22
CA ASP A 148 -7.29 -13.99 0.97
C ASP A 148 -6.99 -14.18 2.45
N PRO A 149 -6.34 -13.22 3.14
CA PRO A 149 -6.16 -13.32 4.60
C PRO A 149 -7.51 -13.35 5.35
N ARG A 150 -8.60 -12.89 4.74
CA ARG A 150 -9.96 -13.06 5.28
C ARG A 150 -10.49 -14.47 5.14
N ALA A 151 -10.00 -15.27 4.19
CA ALA A 151 -10.35 -16.68 4.09
C ALA A 151 -9.77 -17.50 5.26
N LEU A 152 -8.60 -17.09 5.79
CA LEU A 152 -8.06 -17.64 7.05
C LEU A 152 -8.76 -17.06 8.29
N ALA A 153 -9.23 -15.81 8.23
CA ALA A 153 -10.09 -15.24 9.29
C ALA A 153 -11.49 -15.88 9.36
N GLY A 154 -11.81 -16.79 8.43
CA GLY A 154 -13.00 -17.63 8.43
C GLY A 154 -12.86 -18.93 9.23
N GLU A 155 -11.65 -19.31 9.64
CA GLU A 155 -11.50 -20.20 10.79
C GLU A 155 -11.62 -19.32 12.02
N ALA A 156 -12.85 -19.26 12.56
CA ALA A 156 -13.10 -18.69 13.87
C ALA A 156 -12.00 -19.17 14.83
N PRO A 157 -11.43 -18.30 15.68
CA PRO A 157 -10.68 -18.82 16.81
C PRO A 157 -11.62 -19.80 17.53
N LEU A 158 -11.22 -21.07 17.62
CA LEU A 158 -11.81 -22.06 18.52
C LEU A 158 -11.51 -21.67 19.98
N LEU A 159 -11.73 -20.41 20.34
CA LEU A 159 -11.79 -19.98 21.71
C LEU A 159 -13.26 -20.15 22.12
N PRO A 160 -13.54 -20.89 23.21
CA PRO A 160 -14.89 -20.88 23.77
C PRO A 160 -15.24 -19.43 24.07
N SER A 161 -16.38 -18.99 23.56
CA SER A 161 -16.96 -17.70 23.96
C SER A 161 -16.96 -17.64 25.48
N LEU A 162 -16.21 -16.70 26.05
CA LEU A 162 -16.24 -16.42 27.50
C LEU A 162 -17.58 -15.80 27.92
N TYR A 163 -18.45 -15.49 26.96
CA TYR A 163 -19.77 -14.93 27.17
C TYR A 163 -20.85 -15.97 26.89
N ASP A 164 -21.81 -16.03 27.81
CA ASP A 164 -23.00 -16.86 27.72
C ASP A 164 -23.82 -16.46 26.48
N ARG A 165 -24.01 -17.43 25.57
CA ARG A 165 -24.79 -17.25 24.34
C ARG A 165 -26.30 -17.19 24.59
N GLY A 166 -26.75 -17.41 25.82
CA GLY A 166 -28.13 -17.23 26.26
C GLY A 166 -28.48 -15.80 26.71
N ILE A 167 -27.49 -14.91 26.82
CA ILE A 167 -27.74 -13.51 27.19
C ILE A 167 -28.02 -12.71 25.91
N ALA A 168 -29.28 -12.34 25.71
CA ALA A 168 -29.63 -11.30 24.76
C ALA A 168 -29.06 -9.97 25.29
N LEU A 169 -27.98 -9.49 24.67
CA LEU A 169 -27.50 -8.13 24.90
C LEU A 169 -28.59 -7.17 24.42
N ALA A 170 -29.16 -6.39 25.36
CA ALA A 170 -30.12 -5.35 25.05
C ALA A 170 -29.50 -4.37 24.05
N ASP A 171 -30.19 -4.13 22.94
CA ASP A 171 -29.77 -3.15 21.93
C ASP A 171 -29.98 -1.75 22.53
N PRO A 172 -28.91 -0.95 22.75
CA PRO A 172 -29.03 0.39 23.32
C PRO A 172 -29.74 1.38 22.40
N TYR A 173 -30.16 0.98 21.19
CA TYR A 173 -30.93 1.79 20.24
C TYR A 173 -32.39 1.34 20.06
N GLU A 174 -32.89 0.37 20.84
CA GLU A 174 -34.29 -0.01 20.82
C GLU A 174 -35.14 1.01 21.61
N PHE A 175 -35.74 1.98 20.91
CA PHE A 175 -36.68 2.94 21.50
C PHE A 175 -38.11 2.43 21.36
N HIS A 176 -38.75 2.06 22.48
CA HIS A 176 -40.19 1.83 22.54
C HIS A 176 -40.92 3.17 22.79
N TYR A 177 -41.82 3.55 21.89
CA TYR A 177 -42.78 4.64 22.11
C TYR A 177 -44.11 4.03 22.52
N TRP A 178 -44.68 4.50 23.64
CA TRP A 178 -46.07 4.29 24.03
C TRP A 178 -46.93 5.48 23.62
#